data_AF-A0A833DLT5-F1
#
_entry.id   AF-A0A833DLT5-F1
#
_cell.length_a   1.000
_cell.length_b   1.000
_cell.length_c   1.000
_cell.angle_alpha   90.00
_cell.angle_beta   90.00
_cell.angle_gamma   90.00
#
_symmetry.space_group_name_H-M   'P 1'
#
loop_
_entity.id
_entity.type
_entity.pdbx_description
1 polymer ?
#
loop_
_entity_poly.entity_id
_entity_poly.type
_entity_poly.pdbx_seq_one_letter_code
_entity_poly.pdbx_strand_id
1 'polypeptide(L)'
;MSQLDDVKKRRQLEAARIKQRLSEMYEINAEEIPEGEEVVAFVNVDQCIGCDQCLIVCDDDAIELYDAPLKNSLLHVEVNKKAKILRDPCTGCRLCVLACPTDAIIMIDR
;
A
#
# COMPACT_ATOMS: atom_id res chain seq x y z
N MET A 1 -0.17 30.63 28.10
CA MET A 1 0.65 29.63 27.36
C MET A 1 0.35 28.27 27.97
N SER A 2 -0.20 27.30 27.23
CA SER A 2 -0.44 25.97 27.80
C SER A 2 0.88 25.27 28.09
N GLN A 3 0.98 24.55 29.21
CA GLN A 3 2.20 23.81 29.53
C GLN A 3 2.43 22.67 28.54
N LEU A 4 3.71 22.31 28.33
CA LEU A 4 4.12 21.34 27.32
C LEU A 4 3.46 19.97 27.51
N ASP A 5 3.24 19.57 28.76
CA ASP A 5 2.66 18.27 29.10
C ASP A 5 1.17 18.20 28.77
N ASP A 6 0.43 19.29 28.95
CA ASP A 6 -0.98 19.37 28.53
C ASP A 6 -1.11 19.24 27.01
N VAL A 7 -0.17 19.81 26.26
CA VAL A 7 -0.13 19.68 24.79
C VAL A 7 0.17 18.25 24.39
N LYS A 8 1.14 17.58 25.03
CA LYS A 8 1.48 16.18 24.75
C LYS A 8 0.29 15.25 25.01
N LYS A 9 -0.39 15.41 26.16
CA LYS A 9 -1.54 14.58 26.52
C LYS A 9 -2.69 14.73 25.52
N ARG A 10 -3.00 15.96 25.10
CA ARG A 10 -4.01 16.21 24.05
C ARG A 10 -3.61 15.59 22.71
N ARG A 11 -2.35 15.72 22.30
CA ARG A 11 -1.84 15.09 21.06
C ARG A 11 -1.98 13.57 21.09
N GLN A 12 -1.66 12.93 22.21
CA GLN A 12 -1.81 11.49 22.35
C GLN A 12 -3.27 11.05 22.25
N LEU A 13 -4.19 11.77 22.91
CA LEU A 13 -5.62 11.50 22.85
C LEU A 13 -6.18 11.66 21.42
N GLU A 14 -5.83 12.76 20.74
CA GLU A 14 -6.26 12.97 19.36
C GLU A 14 -5.65 11.94 18.41
N ALA A 15 -4.37 11.58 18.58
CA ALA A 15 -3.73 10.53 17.78
C ALA A 15 -4.42 9.17 17.94
N ALA A 16 -4.77 8.78 19.17
CA ALA A 16 -5.53 7.55 19.43
C ALA A 16 -6.91 7.57 18.77
N ARG A 17 -7.62 8.71 18.84
CA ARG A 17 -8.91 8.90 18.18
C ARG A 17 -8.82 8.85 16.66
N ILE A 18 -7.80 9.47 16.07
CA ILE A 18 -7.53 9.43 14.63
C ILE A 18 -7.24 8.00 14.21
N LYS A 19 -6.38 7.29 14.95
CA LYS A 19 -6.06 5.89 14.69
C LYS A 19 -7.31 5.02 14.68
N GLN A 20 -8.15 5.11 15.72
CA GLN A 20 -9.38 4.32 15.80
C GLN A 20 -10.27 4.55 14.56
N ARG A 21 -10.50 5.81 14.17
CA ARG A 21 -11.36 6.12 13.02
C ARG A 21 -10.76 5.67 11.69
N LEU A 22 -9.45 5.78 11.52
CA LEU A 22 -8.77 5.29 10.32
C LEU A 22 -8.86 3.76 10.24
N SER A 23 -8.62 3.05 11.35
CA SER A 23 -8.77 1.59 11.41
C SER A 23 -10.19 1.10 11.17
N GLU A 24 -11.22 1.87 11.55
CA GLU A 24 -12.62 1.56 11.21
C GLU A 24 -12.94 1.78 9.72
N MET A 25 -12.19 2.67 9.05
CA MET A 25 -12.44 3.05 7.64
C MET A 25 -11.73 2.14 6.64
N TYR A 26 -10.55 1.63 6.98
CA TYR A 26 -9.81 0.70 6.14
C TYR A 26 -10.14 -0.75 6.55
N GLU A 27 -10.56 -1.58 5.60
CA GLU A 27 -10.88 -3.00 5.84
C GLU A 27 -9.65 -3.83 6.27
N ILE A 28 -8.44 -3.32 5.98
CA ILE A 28 -7.17 -3.96 6.29
C ILE A 28 -6.53 -3.24 7.47
N ASN A 29 -6.35 -3.96 8.59
CA ASN A 29 -5.54 -3.44 9.68
C ASN A 29 -4.07 -3.45 9.27
N ALA A 30 -3.46 -2.27 9.16
CA ALA A 30 -2.05 -2.14 8.82
C ALA A 30 -1.14 -3.00 9.72
N GLU A 31 -1.52 -3.24 10.98
CA GLU A 31 -0.75 -4.04 11.93
C GLU A 31 -0.66 -5.53 11.57
N GLU A 32 -1.59 -6.04 10.76
CA GLU A 32 -1.67 -7.46 10.38
C GLU A 32 -0.90 -7.78 9.09
N ILE A 33 -0.46 -6.76 8.36
CA ILE A 33 0.28 -6.93 7.11
C ILE A 33 1.74 -7.32 7.45
N PRO A 34 2.24 -8.48 6.99
CA PRO A 34 3.62 -8.89 7.21
C PRO A 34 4.63 -7.84 6.72
N GLU A 35 5.74 -7.65 7.45
CA GLU A 35 6.82 -6.73 7.08
C GLU A 35 8.20 -7.35 7.34
N GLY A 36 9.21 -6.92 6.58
CA GLY A 36 10.61 -7.37 6.72
C GLY A 36 11.14 -8.21 5.56
N GLU A 37 12.41 -8.63 5.65
CA GLU A 37 13.16 -9.22 4.52
C GLU A 37 12.66 -10.61 4.09
N GLU A 38 12.00 -11.35 4.99
CA GLU A 38 11.43 -12.69 4.75
C GLU A 38 10.18 -12.66 3.86
N VAL A 39 9.60 -11.49 3.66
CA VAL A 39 8.39 -11.30 2.85
C VAL A 39 8.66 -10.38 1.66
N VAL A 40 7.86 -10.56 0.61
CA VAL A 40 7.95 -9.79 -0.62
C VAL A 40 6.55 -9.39 -1.10
N ALA A 41 6.43 -8.20 -1.68
CA ALA A 41 5.18 -7.76 -2.26
C ALA A 41 4.86 -8.57 -3.53
N PHE A 42 3.57 -8.83 -3.77
CA PHE A 42 3.05 -9.52 -4.94
C PHE A 42 1.83 -8.78 -5.49
N VAL A 43 1.76 -8.63 -6.82
CA VAL A 43 0.68 -7.91 -7.50
C VAL A 43 -0.29 -8.89 -8.15
N ASN A 44 -1.56 -8.81 -7.77
CA ASN A 44 -2.67 -9.39 -8.52
C ASN A 44 -2.98 -8.53 -9.76
N VAL A 45 -2.60 -9.03 -10.93
CA VAL A 45 -2.73 -8.32 -12.22
C VAL A 45 -4.18 -8.03 -12.58
N ASP A 46 -5.13 -8.88 -12.17
CA ASP A 46 -6.55 -8.73 -12.48
C ASP A 46 -7.18 -7.57 -11.67
N GLN A 47 -6.70 -7.33 -10.45
CA GLN A 47 -7.14 -6.23 -9.60
C GLN A 47 -6.33 -4.94 -9.78
N CYS A 48 -5.13 -5.03 -10.37
CA CYS A 48 -4.26 -3.88 -10.62
C CYS A 48 -4.86 -2.99 -11.71
N ILE A 49 -5.26 -1.76 -11.37
CA ILE A 49 -5.86 -0.83 -12.34
C ILE A 49 -4.83 0.05 -13.08
N GLY A 50 -3.55 0.01 -12.68
CA GLY A 50 -2.51 0.86 -13.30
C GLY A 50 -2.53 2.32 -12.86
N CYS A 51 -2.73 2.58 -11.57
CA CYS A 51 -2.78 3.93 -11.00
C CYS A 51 -1.41 4.48 -10.54
N ASP A 52 -0.37 3.66 -10.66
CA ASP A 52 1.04 3.97 -10.36
C ASP A 52 1.36 4.45 -8.93
N GLN A 53 0.40 4.41 -8.00
CA GLN A 53 0.60 4.83 -6.61
C GLN A 53 1.69 4.02 -5.89
N CYS A 54 1.76 2.72 -6.17
CA CYS A 54 2.80 1.84 -5.62
C CYS A 54 4.22 2.28 -6.02
N LEU A 55 4.41 2.75 -7.26
CA LEU A 55 5.68 3.24 -7.76
C LEU A 55 6.11 4.52 -7.02
N ILE A 56 5.17 5.43 -6.76
CA ILE A 56 5.43 6.71 -6.08
C ILE A 56 5.91 6.50 -4.64
N VAL A 57 5.43 5.46 -3.96
CA VAL A 57 5.77 5.18 -2.55
C VAL A 57 6.94 4.21 -2.37
N CYS A 58 7.51 3.70 -3.45
CA CYS A 58 8.62 2.76 -3.37
C CYS A 58 9.95 3.52 -3.42
N ASP A 59 10.65 3.59 -2.28
CA ASP A 59 11.97 4.21 -2.18
C ASP A 59 13.12 3.28 -2.61
N ASP A 60 12.82 2.01 -2.90
CA ASP A 60 13.80 0.95 -3.17
C ASP A 60 13.89 0.57 -4.67
N ASP A 61 13.22 1.29 -5.58
CA ASP A 61 13.14 0.97 -7.01
C ASP A 61 12.67 -0.48 -7.29
N ALA A 62 11.86 -1.06 -6.40
CA ALA A 62 11.45 -2.45 -6.45
C ALA A 62 10.22 -2.72 -7.33
N ILE A 63 9.78 -1.75 -8.13
CA ILE A 63 8.53 -1.83 -8.88
C ILE A 63 8.76 -1.39 -10.32
N GLU A 64 8.34 -2.23 -11.27
CA GLU A 64 8.32 -1.92 -12.70
C GLU A 64 6.88 -1.86 -13.21
N LEU A 65 6.66 -1.00 -14.21
CA LEU A 65 5.40 -0.94 -14.94
C LEU A 65 5.57 -1.55 -16.33
N TYR A 66 4.63 -2.40 -16.72
CA TYR A 66 4.61 -3.03 -18.05
C TYR A 66 3.23 -2.91 -18.70
N ASP A 67 3.18 -2.99 -20.03
CA ASP A 67 1.94 -2.92 -20.79
C ASP A 67 1.18 -4.24 -20.72
N ALA A 68 -0.09 -4.18 -20.32
CA ALA A 68 -1.02 -5.30 -20.35
C ALA A 68 -2.46 -4.78 -20.53
N PRO A 69 -3.38 -5.60 -21.06
CA PRO A 69 -4.77 -5.16 -21.22
C PRO A 69 -5.47 -4.99 -19.86
N LEU A 70 -6.42 -4.07 -19.82
CA LEU A 70 -7.40 -3.94 -18.75
C LEU A 70 -8.78 -4.31 -19.31
N LYS A 71 -9.35 -5.41 -18.82
CA LYS A 71 -10.66 -5.89 -19.26
C LYS A 71 -11.57 -6.07 -18.06
N ASN A 72 -12.70 -5.39 -18.07
CA ASN A 72 -13.82 -5.66 -17.18
C ASN A 72 -15.13 -5.61 -17.98
N SER A 73 -16.27 -5.83 -17.32
CA SER A 73 -17.58 -5.91 -17.97
C SER A 73 -18.04 -4.61 -18.64
N LEU A 74 -17.43 -3.46 -18.34
CA LEU A 74 -17.83 -2.13 -18.81
C LEU A 74 -16.77 -1.44 -19.69
N LEU A 75 -15.51 -1.85 -19.56
CA LEU A 75 -14.37 -1.19 -20.17
C LEU A 75 -13.36 -2.22 -20.67
N HIS A 76 -12.85 -1.98 -21.87
CA HIS A 76 -11.81 -2.78 -22.50
C HIS A 76 -10.75 -1.84 -23.06
N VAL A 77 -9.53 -1.96 -22.52
CA VAL A 77 -8.36 -1.18 -22.91
C VAL A 77 -7.28 -2.19 -23.27
N GLU A 78 -6.81 -2.15 -24.51
CA GLU A 78 -5.78 -3.10 -24.99
C GLU A 78 -4.40 -2.84 -24.37
N VAL A 79 -4.10 -1.59 -24.03
CA VAL A 79 -2.81 -1.17 -23.47
C VAL A 79 -3.05 -0.36 -22.20
N ASN A 80 -2.78 -0.96 -21.04
CA ASN A 80 -2.77 -0.34 -19.72
C ASN A 80 -1.44 -0.62 -19.01
N LYS A 81 -1.05 0.22 -18.05
CA LYS A 81 0.13 -0.06 -17.21
C LYS A 81 -0.25 -0.99 -16.06
N LYS A 82 0.52 -2.05 -15.83
CA LYS A 82 0.39 -2.94 -14.67
C LYS A 82 1.71 -2.97 -13.91
N ALA A 83 1.61 -3.07 -12.59
CA ALA A 83 2.78 -3.13 -11.71
C ALA A 83 3.31 -4.56 -11.59
N LYS A 84 4.63 -4.68 -11.47
CA LYS A 84 5.35 -5.91 -11.16
C LYS A 84 6.38 -5.61 -10.09
N ILE A 85 6.44 -6.46 -9.06
CA ILE A 85 7.46 -6.36 -8.01
C ILE A 85 8.73 -7.09 -8.44
N LEU A 86 9.87 -6.41 -8.28
CA LEU A 86 11.19 -6.98 -8.38
C LEU A 86 11.60 -7.50 -6.99
N ARG A 87 11.84 -8.80 -6.87
CA ARG A 87 12.07 -9.44 -5.56
C ARG A 87 13.37 -9.00 -4.90
N ASP A 88 14.43 -8.83 -5.67
CA ASP A 88 15.76 -8.52 -5.16
C ASP A 88 15.82 -7.16 -4.44
N PRO A 89 15.37 -6.04 -5.05
CA PRO A 89 15.34 -4.74 -4.38
C PRO A 89 14.20 -4.58 -3.35
N CYS A 90 13.19 -5.46 -3.33
CA CYS A 90 12.08 -5.32 -2.38
C CYS A 90 12.52 -5.61 -0.94
N THR A 91 12.37 -4.63 -0.05
CA THR A 91 12.75 -4.71 1.37
C THR A 91 11.65 -5.26 2.29
N GLY A 92 10.43 -5.47 1.76
CA GLY A 92 9.28 -5.89 2.54
C GLY A 92 8.65 -4.79 3.41
N CYS A 93 8.84 -3.51 3.04
CA CYS A 93 8.36 -2.34 3.81
C CYS A 93 6.84 -2.08 3.75
N ARG A 94 6.07 -2.86 2.97
CA ARG A 94 4.60 -2.84 2.81
C ARG A 94 3.93 -1.50 2.43
N LEU A 95 4.67 -0.43 2.14
CA LEU A 95 4.09 0.86 1.74
C LEU A 95 3.24 0.76 0.46
N CYS A 96 3.68 -0.05 -0.52
CA CYS A 96 2.94 -0.28 -1.75
C CYS A 96 1.59 -0.98 -1.53
N VAL A 97 1.47 -1.85 -0.51
CA VAL A 97 0.22 -2.48 -0.11
C VAL A 97 -0.75 -1.42 0.40
N LEU A 98 -0.29 -0.58 1.34
CA LEU A 98 -1.11 0.51 1.92
C LEU A 98 -1.51 1.58 0.90
N ALA A 99 -0.69 1.80 -0.13
CA ALA A 99 -0.96 2.78 -1.17
C ALA A 99 -1.88 2.25 -2.29
N CYS A 100 -2.13 0.94 -2.35
CA CYS A 100 -2.93 0.35 -3.42
C CYS A 100 -4.42 0.65 -3.21
N PRO A 101 -5.09 1.40 -4.10
CA PRO A 101 -6.50 1.76 -3.91
C PRO A 101 -7.47 0.61 -4.19
N THR A 102 -6.98 -0.53 -4.71
CA THR A 102 -7.78 -1.71 -5.07
C THR A 102 -7.31 -2.98 -4.37
N ASP A 103 -6.44 -2.85 -3.37
CA ASP A 103 -5.85 -3.97 -2.61
C ASP A 103 -5.22 -5.05 -3.50
N ALA A 104 -4.76 -4.66 -4.69
CA ALA A 104 -4.16 -5.55 -5.66
C ALA A 104 -2.75 -6.02 -5.25
N ILE A 105 -2.16 -5.46 -4.20
CA ILE A 105 -0.82 -5.79 -3.73
C ILE A 105 -0.92 -6.43 -2.36
N ILE A 106 -0.31 -7.60 -2.19
CA ILE A 106 -0.26 -8.34 -0.93
C ILE A 106 1.18 -8.69 -0.58
N MET A 107 1.43 -9.06 0.68
CA MET A 107 2.71 -9.61 1.12
C MET A 107 2.66 -11.13 1.11
N ILE A 108 3.69 -11.76 0.56
CA ILE A 108 3.86 -13.23 0.54
C ILE A 108 5.24 -13.58 1.08
N ASP A 109 5.44 -14.83 1.51
CA ASP A 109 6.77 -15.34 1.84
C ASP A 109 7.67 -15.35 0.59
N ARG A 110 8.95 -15.04 0.77
CA ARG A 110 9.93 -14.87 -0.33
C ARG A 110 10.21 -16.14 -1.13
#